data_AF-A0A1C5MUK4-F1
#
_entry.id   AF-A0A1C5MUK4-F1
#
_cell.length_a   1.000
_cell.length_b   1.000
_cell.length_c   1.000
_cell.angle_alpha   90.00
_cell.angle_beta   90.00
_cell.angle_gamma   90.00
#
_symmetry.space_group_name_H-M   'P 1'
#
loop_
_entity.id
_entity.type
_entity.pdbx_description
1 polymer ?
#
loop_
_entity_poly.entity_id
_entity_poly.type
_entity_poly.pdbx_seq_one_letter_code
_entity_poly.pdbx_strand_id
1 'polypeptide(L)'
;MARIPMTSGFVIIPEGEYVFRIYDATYDEDFGRIEIKLVNAQGATHTERFSIKDKNDEYNEKALNAFSYFAKTAMNDYTMEDIDPEQLINHYIRAEVVHTKVPSNKDPNKEVTFANLGDKSPADGFDTEPVARALTLGNGNNAAPKAAPKTQTTSAPAKTGLDIDALLG
;
A
#
# COMPACT_ATOMS: atom_id res chain seq x y z
N MET A 1 14.87 -38.53 1.95
CA MET A 1 14.41 -37.58 2.99
C MET A 1 13.20 -36.85 2.44
N ALA A 2 12.06 -36.92 3.11
CA ALA A 2 10.86 -36.19 2.71
C ALA A 2 11.09 -34.68 2.88
N ARG A 3 10.77 -33.89 1.85
CA ARG A 3 10.79 -32.42 1.93
C ARG A 3 9.37 -31.95 2.20
N ILE A 4 9.16 -31.34 3.36
CA ILE A 4 7.88 -30.74 3.72
C ILE A 4 7.85 -29.34 3.11
N PRO A 5 6.86 -28.99 2.27
CA PRO A 5 6.70 -27.61 1.81
C PRO A 5 6.30 -26.74 3.01
N MET A 6 7.17 -25.81 3.39
CA MET A 6 6.82 -24.80 4.39
C MET A 6 5.99 -23.72 3.71
N THR A 7 4.87 -23.33 4.33
CA THR A 7 4.14 -22.13 3.92
C THR A 7 4.97 -20.92 4.30
N SER A 8 5.35 -20.10 3.33
CA SER A 8 5.83 -18.75 3.58
C SER A 8 4.65 -17.98 4.20
N GLY A 9 4.60 -17.92 5.54
CA GLY A 9 3.68 -17.02 6.24
C GLY A 9 4.01 -15.55 5.90
N PHE A 10 3.46 -14.61 6.66
CA PHE A 10 3.88 -13.21 6.57
C PHE A 10 5.37 -13.10 6.99
N VAL A 11 6.28 -13.24 6.03
CA VAL A 11 7.72 -13.13 6.24
C VAL A 11 8.08 -11.65 6.20
N ILE A 12 8.58 -11.14 7.31
CA ILE A 12 9.19 -9.81 7.39
C ILE A 12 10.44 -9.83 6.53
N ILE A 13 10.57 -8.86 5.62
CA ILE A 13 11.79 -8.72 4.80
C ILE A 13 12.95 -8.48 5.76
N PRO A 14 14.02 -9.29 5.74
CA PRO A 14 15.17 -9.11 6.63
C PRO A 14 15.78 -7.71 6.46
N GLU A 15 16.49 -7.24 7.49
CA GLU A 15 17.21 -5.97 7.39
C GLU A 15 18.30 -6.04 6.33
N GLY A 16 18.48 -4.95 5.59
CA GLY A 16 19.46 -4.85 4.52
C GLY A 16 19.00 -3.99 3.34
N GLU A 17 19.87 -3.84 2.35
CA GLU A 17 19.60 -3.07 1.15
C GLU A 17 18.92 -3.93 0.08
N TYR A 18 17.78 -3.46 -0.42
CA TYR A 18 17.02 -4.17 -1.46
C TYR A 18 16.55 -3.20 -2.53
N VAL A 19 16.51 -3.69 -3.77
CA VAL A 19 15.76 -3.02 -4.84
C VAL A 19 14.33 -3.54 -4.86
N PHE A 20 13.41 -2.59 -4.88
CA PHE A 20 11.98 -2.78 -4.96
C PHE A 20 11.46 -2.28 -6.30
N ARG A 21 10.54 -3.01 -6.90
CA ARG A 21 9.69 -2.54 -8.00
C ARG A 21 8.35 -2.10 -7.42
N ILE A 22 7.86 -0.95 -7.83
CA ILE A 22 6.51 -0.49 -7.51
C ILE A 22 5.55 -1.21 -8.45
N TYR A 23 4.60 -1.97 -7.91
CA TYR A 23 3.66 -2.76 -8.71
C TYR A 23 2.23 -2.22 -8.67
N ASP A 24 1.90 -1.41 -7.68
CA ASP A 24 0.59 -0.79 -7.51
C ASP A 24 0.76 0.50 -6.71
N ALA A 25 0.00 1.53 -7.09
CA ALA A 25 0.05 2.83 -6.46
C ALA A 25 -1.34 3.46 -6.54
N THR A 26 -1.93 3.76 -5.39
CA THR A 26 -3.29 4.29 -5.30
C THR A 26 -3.32 5.57 -4.48
N TYR A 27 -4.09 6.55 -4.93
CA TYR A 27 -4.35 7.78 -4.20
C TYR A 27 -5.83 7.90 -3.85
N ASP A 28 -6.10 8.09 -2.56
CA ASP A 28 -7.42 8.39 -2.01
C ASP A 28 -7.47 9.89 -1.72
N GLU A 29 -8.10 10.65 -2.62
CA GLU A 29 -8.23 12.11 -2.53
C GLU A 29 -9.07 12.57 -1.33
N ASP A 30 -10.09 11.78 -0.97
CA ASP A 30 -11.03 12.09 0.12
C ASP A 30 -10.32 12.07 1.48
N PHE A 31 -9.33 11.19 1.63
CA PHE A 31 -8.55 11.06 2.86
C PHE A 31 -7.10 11.54 2.74
N GLY A 32 -6.68 12.01 1.55
CA GLY A 32 -5.30 12.36 1.23
C GLY A 32 -4.31 11.25 1.55
N ARG A 33 -4.64 10.00 1.22
CA ARG A 33 -3.79 8.83 1.51
C ARG A 33 -3.26 8.24 0.23
N ILE A 34 -1.95 8.11 0.15
CA ILE A 34 -1.26 7.43 -0.94
C ILE A 34 -0.78 6.09 -0.41
N GLU A 35 -1.17 5.00 -1.07
CA GLU A 35 -0.68 3.66 -0.80
C GLU A 35 0.16 3.18 -1.99
N ILE A 36 1.44 2.95 -1.74
CA ILE A 36 2.40 2.42 -2.71
C ILE A 36 2.73 0.99 -2.32
N LYS A 37 2.56 0.04 -3.23
CA LYS A 37 2.92 -1.35 -3.02
C LYS A 37 4.14 -1.71 -3.82
N LEU A 38 5.09 -2.30 -3.12
CA LEU A 38 6.42 -2.61 -3.59
C LEU A 38 6.66 -4.12 -3.53
N VAL A 39 7.50 -4.62 -4.42
CA VAL A 39 7.95 -6.02 -4.43
C VAL A 39 9.44 -6.07 -4.66
N ASN A 40 10.18 -6.82 -3.83
CA ASN A 40 11.60 -7.05 -4.04
C ASN A 40 11.84 -8.20 -5.03
N ALA A 41 13.10 -8.41 -5.43
CA ALA A 41 13.49 -9.49 -6.36
C ALA A 41 13.05 -10.88 -5.87
N GLN A 42 12.99 -11.11 -4.55
CA GLN A 42 12.59 -12.38 -3.96
C GLN A 42 11.06 -12.58 -3.92
N GLY A 43 10.28 -11.59 -4.37
CA GLY A 43 8.82 -11.62 -4.36
C GLY A 43 8.19 -11.26 -3.01
N ALA A 44 9.00 -10.78 -2.06
CA ALA A 44 8.50 -10.23 -0.81
C ALA A 44 7.90 -8.84 -1.06
N THR A 45 6.71 -8.62 -0.50
CA THR A 45 5.94 -7.40 -0.72
C THR A 45 6.05 -6.45 0.46
N HIS A 46 6.20 -5.17 0.19
CA HIS A 46 6.14 -4.09 1.17
C HIS A 46 5.06 -3.08 0.76
N THR A 47 4.38 -2.48 1.72
CA THR A 47 3.36 -1.45 1.45
C THR A 47 3.74 -0.20 2.21
N GLU A 48 4.01 0.88 1.48
CA GLU A 48 4.31 2.19 2.03
C GLU A 48 3.06 3.07 1.95
N ARG A 49 2.71 3.72 3.07
CA ARG A 49 1.51 4.56 3.15
C ARG A 49 1.89 5.97 3.56
N PHE A 50 1.53 6.95 2.75
CA PHE A 50 1.70 8.36 3.04
C PHE A 50 0.35 9.01 3.28
N SER A 51 0.20 9.71 4.41
CA SER A 51 -1.00 10.51 4.71
C SER A 51 -0.63 11.98 4.50
N ILE A 52 -0.88 12.48 3.30
CA ILE A 52 -0.51 13.85 2.90
C ILE A 52 -1.52 14.90 3.36
N LYS A 53 -2.76 14.50 3.67
CA LYS A 53 -3.76 15.36 4.31
C LYS A 53 -4.06 14.90 5.73
N ASP A 54 -4.40 15.84 6.58
CA ASP A 54 -4.90 15.59 7.94
C ASP A 54 -6.43 15.62 8.02
N LYS A 55 -6.99 15.57 9.23
CA LYS A 55 -8.46 15.59 9.45
C LYS A 55 -9.11 16.93 9.10
N ASN A 56 -8.33 17.98 8.97
CA ASN A 56 -8.78 19.34 8.68
C ASN A 56 -8.62 19.70 7.20
N ASP A 57 -8.25 18.72 6.36
CA ASP A 57 -7.91 18.91 4.95
C ASP A 57 -6.65 19.78 4.74
N GLU A 58 -5.81 19.91 5.77
CA GLU A 58 -4.52 20.61 5.67
C GLU A 58 -3.41 19.65 5.22
N TYR A 59 -2.50 20.17 4.40
CA TYR A 59 -1.36 19.39 3.92
C TYR A 59 -0.34 19.17 5.05
N ASN A 60 -0.04 17.90 5.30
CA ASN A 60 1.06 17.53 6.16
C ASN A 60 2.38 17.64 5.38
N GLU A 61 3.05 18.78 5.50
CA GLU A 61 4.31 19.09 4.80
C GLU A 61 5.36 17.99 4.97
N LYS A 62 5.44 17.33 6.13
CA LYS A 62 6.41 16.25 6.36
C LYS A 62 6.09 15.01 5.53
N ALA A 63 4.82 14.61 5.50
CA ALA A 63 4.39 13.48 4.71
C ALA A 63 4.47 13.78 3.21
N LEU A 64 4.13 15.00 2.82
CA LEU A 64 4.28 15.48 1.45
C LEU A 64 5.74 15.48 1.02
N ASN A 65 6.66 16.01 1.84
CA ASN A 65 8.10 15.97 1.55
C ASN A 65 8.65 14.55 1.45
N ALA A 66 8.20 13.63 2.32
CA ALA A 66 8.59 12.23 2.26
C ALA A 66 8.10 11.54 0.97
N PHE A 67 6.84 11.77 0.58
CA PHE A 67 6.29 11.27 -0.68
C PHE A 67 7.00 11.87 -1.89
N SER A 68 7.20 13.18 -1.92
CA SER A 68 7.91 13.87 -3.00
C SER A 68 9.33 13.35 -3.15
N TYR A 69 10.07 13.14 -2.06
CA TYR A 69 11.40 12.54 -2.12
C TYR A 69 11.35 11.11 -2.67
N PHE A 70 10.39 10.30 -2.22
CA PHE A 70 10.20 8.93 -2.71
C PHE A 70 9.91 8.92 -4.21
N ALA A 71 8.95 9.72 -4.67
CA ALA A 71 8.53 9.78 -6.07
C ALA A 71 9.66 10.27 -6.98
N LYS A 72 10.32 11.37 -6.61
CA LYS A 72 11.48 11.90 -7.34
C LYS A 72 12.62 10.89 -7.45
N THR A 73 12.86 10.13 -6.39
CA THR A 73 13.89 9.09 -6.36
C THR A 73 13.54 7.91 -7.27
N ALA A 74 12.28 7.47 -7.27
CA ALA A 74 11.81 6.40 -8.16
C ALA A 74 11.79 6.82 -9.65
N MET A 75 11.51 8.09 -9.93
CA MET A 75 11.56 8.65 -11.29
C MET A 75 12.96 9.07 -11.73
N ASN A 76 13.92 9.11 -10.80
CA ASN A 76 15.24 9.70 -10.99
C ASN A 76 15.20 11.13 -11.56
N ASP A 77 14.17 11.91 -11.17
CA ASP A 77 13.98 13.29 -11.60
C ASP A 77 13.60 14.16 -10.39
N TYR A 78 14.58 14.91 -9.89
CA TYR A 78 14.41 15.79 -8.74
C TYR A 78 13.78 17.14 -9.09
N THR A 79 13.66 17.47 -10.38
CA THR A 79 13.08 18.73 -10.86
C THR A 79 11.57 18.68 -10.98
N MET A 80 10.98 17.48 -10.93
CA MET A 80 9.54 17.23 -10.98
C MET A 80 8.79 18.00 -9.88
N GLU A 81 7.66 18.59 -10.22
CA GLU A 81 6.80 19.37 -9.31
C GLU A 81 5.50 18.63 -8.99
N ASP A 82 5.01 17.80 -9.92
CA ASP A 82 3.78 17.02 -9.81
C ASP A 82 3.98 15.61 -10.35
N ILE A 83 3.21 14.66 -9.81
CA ILE A 83 3.18 13.28 -10.29
C ILE A 83 1.85 12.62 -9.91
N ASP A 84 1.30 11.85 -10.85
CA ASP A 84 0.24 10.89 -10.54
C ASP A 84 0.90 9.63 -9.94
N PRO A 85 0.51 9.15 -8.74
CA PRO A 85 1.07 7.93 -8.16
C PRO A 85 1.03 6.73 -9.11
N GLU A 86 0.07 6.62 -10.02
CA GLU A 86 0.04 5.54 -11.02
C GLU A 86 1.26 5.57 -11.96
N GLN A 87 1.86 6.74 -12.20
CA GLN A 87 3.09 6.87 -13.00
C GLN A 87 4.31 6.23 -12.32
N LEU A 88 4.26 5.99 -11.01
CA LEU A 88 5.34 5.29 -10.29
C LEU A 88 5.34 3.77 -10.55
N ILE A 89 4.26 3.22 -11.12
CA ILE A 89 4.15 1.78 -11.37
C ILE A 89 5.23 1.34 -12.38
N ASN A 90 5.88 0.22 -12.10
CA ASN A 90 7.02 -0.34 -12.82
C ASN A 90 8.35 0.42 -12.69
N HIS A 91 8.39 1.48 -11.88
CA HIS A 91 9.65 2.10 -11.47
C HIS A 91 10.31 1.31 -10.33
N TYR A 92 11.63 1.47 -10.22
CA TYR A 92 12.45 0.79 -9.23
C TYR A 92 13.03 1.79 -8.26
N ILE A 93 13.13 1.37 -7.00
CA ILE A 93 13.76 2.15 -5.95
C ILE A 93 14.59 1.21 -5.09
N ARG A 94 15.81 1.63 -4.78
CA ARG A 94 16.66 0.96 -3.80
C ARG A 94 16.36 1.54 -2.43
N ALA A 95 16.16 0.68 -1.45
CA ALA A 95 15.88 1.10 -0.09
C ALA A 95 16.54 0.16 0.93
N GLU A 96 17.03 0.74 2.01
CA GLU A 96 17.41 -0.02 3.20
C GLU A 96 16.16 -0.43 3.97
N VAL A 97 16.04 -1.70 4.32
CA VAL A 97 15.01 -2.21 5.22
C VAL A 97 15.56 -2.20 6.63
N VAL A 98 14.91 -1.44 7.51
CA VAL A 98 15.27 -1.30 8.94
C VAL A 98 14.11 -1.83 9.78
N HIS A 99 14.40 -2.67 10.78
CA HIS A 99 13.37 -3.20 11.66
C HIS A 99 13.18 -2.30 12.87
N THR A 100 11.93 -1.91 13.09
CA THR A 100 11.53 -1.24 14.32
C THR A 100 10.68 -2.18 15.16
N LYS A 101 11.06 -2.38 16.42
CA LYS A 101 10.29 -3.15 17.39
C LYS A 101 9.38 -2.22 18.17
N VAL A 102 8.09 -2.52 18.18
CA VAL A 102 7.09 -1.74 18.90
C VAL A 102 6.33 -2.71 19.81
N PRO A 103 6.04 -2.34 21.07
CA PRO A 103 5.21 -3.17 21.94
C PRO A 103 3.84 -3.39 21.30
N SER A 104 3.33 -4.62 21.38
CA SER A 104 2.04 -4.96 20.80
C SER A 104 0.90 -4.32 21.58
N ASN A 105 0.00 -3.62 20.89
CA ASN A 105 -1.23 -3.12 21.47
C ASN A 105 -2.17 -4.24 21.97
N LYS A 106 -1.96 -5.49 21.53
CA LYS A 106 -2.79 -6.65 21.91
C LYS A 106 -2.21 -7.46 23.07
N ASP A 107 -0.89 -7.45 23.24
CA ASP A 107 -0.19 -8.22 24.26
C ASP A 107 1.03 -7.42 24.74
N PRO A 108 0.97 -6.79 25.92
CA PRO A 108 2.02 -5.92 26.42
C PRO A 108 3.39 -6.61 26.58
N ASN A 109 3.43 -7.94 26.63
CA ASN A 109 4.66 -8.73 26.77
C ASN A 109 5.25 -9.18 25.43
N LYS A 110 4.65 -8.78 24.30
CA LYS A 110 5.12 -9.13 22.96
C LYS A 110 5.46 -7.89 22.17
N GLU A 111 6.57 -7.96 21.46
CA GLU A 111 6.97 -6.93 20.51
C GLU A 111 6.54 -7.34 19.10
N VAL A 112 6.07 -6.37 18.33
CA VAL A 112 5.80 -6.51 16.90
C VAL A 112 6.98 -5.86 16.17
N THR A 113 7.55 -6.59 15.23
CA THR A 113 8.61 -6.07 14.36
C THR A 113 7.99 -5.55 13.07
N PHE A 114 8.26 -4.29 12.75
CA PHE A 114 7.88 -3.64 11.51
C PHE A 114 9.13 -3.46 10.64
N ALA A 115 9.07 -3.90 9.38
CA ALA A 115 10.06 -3.52 8.38
C ALA A 115 9.69 -2.14 7.84
N ASN A 116 10.58 -1.17 8.03
CA ASN A 116 10.45 0.19 7.51
C ASN A 116 11.50 0.42 6.42
N LEU A 117 11.20 1.28 5.46
CA LEU A 117 12.17 1.70 4.45
C LEU A 117 12.96 2.91 4.98
N GLY A 118 14.24 2.71 5.25
CA GLY A 118 15.24 3.72 5.62
C GLY A 118 15.70 4.54 4.41
N ASP A 119 17.02 4.64 4.22
CA ASP A 119 17.61 5.42 3.13
C ASP A 119 17.18 4.87 1.76
N LYS A 120 16.95 5.79 0.81
CA LYS A 120 16.44 5.47 -0.52
C LYS A 120 17.32 6.07 -1.61
N SER A 121 17.48 5.34 -2.70
CA SER A 121 18.23 5.79 -3.86
C SER A 121 17.60 5.29 -5.17
N PRO A 122 17.85 5.99 -6.30
CA PRO A 122 17.31 5.58 -7.58
C PRO A 122 17.85 4.21 -8.01
N ALA A 123 17.03 3.43 -8.71
CA ALA A 123 17.44 2.16 -9.28
C ALA A 123 16.79 1.95 -10.65
N ASP A 124 17.49 1.24 -11.55
CA ASP A 124 17.00 0.95 -12.90
C ASP A 124 16.44 -0.48 -13.03
N GLY A 125 16.61 -1.32 -11.99
CA GLY A 125 16.21 -2.72 -11.98
C GLY A 125 16.71 -3.49 -10.76
N PHE A 126 16.31 -4.75 -10.63
CA PHE A 126 16.73 -5.60 -9.50
C PHE A 126 18.23 -5.95 -9.53
N ASP A 127 18.89 -5.90 -8.37
CA ASP A 127 20.29 -6.30 -8.21
C ASP A 127 20.52 -7.83 -8.24
N THR A 128 19.45 -8.62 -8.08
CA THR A 128 19.49 -10.08 -8.07
C THR A 128 18.43 -10.64 -9.00
N GLU A 129 18.58 -11.91 -9.40
CA GLU A 129 17.64 -12.57 -10.31
C GLU A 129 16.23 -12.58 -9.70
N PRO A 130 15.27 -11.86 -10.30
CA PRO A 130 13.94 -11.73 -9.72
C PRO A 130 13.12 -12.99 -9.95
N VAL A 131 12.37 -13.39 -8.94
CA VAL A 131 11.38 -14.46 -9.09
C VAL A 131 10.27 -14.00 -10.02
N ALA A 132 9.62 -14.94 -10.73
CA ALA A 132 8.53 -14.63 -11.65
C ALA A 132 7.44 -13.73 -11.02
N ARG A 133 7.12 -13.98 -9.74
CA ARG A 133 6.17 -13.14 -8.99
C ARG A 133 6.59 -11.68 -8.93
N ALA A 134 7.87 -11.36 -8.72
CA ALA A 134 8.36 -9.99 -8.64
C ALA A 134 8.19 -9.23 -9.96
N LEU A 135 8.18 -9.93 -11.09
CA LEU A 135 7.97 -9.36 -12.42
C LEU A 135 6.49 -9.26 -12.81
N THR A 136 5.65 -10.21 -12.38
CA THR A 136 4.25 -10.29 -12.82
C THR A 136 3.26 -9.66 -11.86
N LEU A 137 3.64 -9.34 -10.61
CA LEU A 137 2.75 -8.72 -9.65
C LEU A 137 2.29 -7.35 -10.17
N GLY A 138 1.00 -7.02 -10.06
CA GLY A 138 0.44 -5.76 -10.59
C GLY A 138 0.20 -5.74 -12.10
N ASN A 139 0.82 -6.62 -12.89
CA ASN A 139 0.57 -6.72 -14.33
C ASN A 139 -0.74 -7.49 -14.55
N GLY A 140 -1.83 -6.76 -14.78
CA GLY A 140 -3.20 -7.24 -14.71
C GLY A 140 -3.50 -8.57 -15.42
N ASN A 141 -3.70 -9.62 -14.62
CA ASN A 141 -4.85 -10.52 -14.75
C ASN A 141 -5.72 -10.52 -13.47
N ASN A 142 -5.51 -9.56 -12.58
CA ASN A 142 -6.45 -9.23 -11.51
C ASN A 142 -6.63 -7.72 -11.50
N ALA A 143 -7.29 -7.21 -12.54
CA ALA A 143 -8.11 -6.03 -12.34
C ALA A 143 -9.12 -6.43 -11.26
N ALA A 144 -8.93 -5.95 -10.03
CA ALA A 144 -10.06 -5.82 -9.13
C ALA A 144 -11.11 -5.03 -9.93
N PRO A 145 -12.36 -5.50 -10.05
CA PRO A 145 -13.37 -4.76 -10.78
C PRO A 145 -13.41 -3.37 -10.18
N LYS A 146 -13.02 -2.37 -10.97
CA LYS A 146 -13.17 -0.95 -10.67
C LYS A 146 -14.59 -0.80 -10.16
N ALA A 147 -14.75 -0.48 -8.87
CA ALA A 147 -16.06 -0.38 -8.27
C ALA A 147 -16.86 0.60 -9.14
N ALA A 148 -17.91 0.09 -9.78
CA ALA A 148 -18.79 0.91 -10.59
C ALA A 148 -19.26 2.09 -9.72
N PRO A 149 -19.36 3.32 -10.27
CA PRO A 149 -19.88 4.44 -9.53
C PRO A 149 -21.25 4.05 -8.96
N LYS A 150 -21.35 4.04 -7.63
CA LYS A 150 -22.62 3.79 -6.94
C LYS A 150 -23.58 4.89 -7.36
N THR A 151 -24.48 4.58 -8.27
CA THR A 151 -25.70 5.36 -8.50
C THR A 151 -26.38 5.54 -7.16
N GLN A 152 -26.50 6.80 -6.72
CA GLN A 152 -27.27 7.21 -5.57
C GLN A 152 -28.73 6.80 -5.81
N THR A 153 -29.15 5.66 -5.26
CA THR A 153 -30.56 5.37 -5.03
C THR A 153 -31.02 6.23 -3.86
N THR A 154 -31.87 7.19 -4.19
CA THR A 154 -32.62 8.02 -3.26
C THR A 154 -33.31 7.17 -2.20
N SER A 155 -33.00 7.48 -0.94
CA SER A 155 -33.64 6.92 0.25
C SER A 155 -35.10 7.36 0.35
N ALA A 156 -36.04 6.41 0.32
CA ALA A 156 -37.41 6.63 0.80
C ALA A 156 -37.45 6.47 2.34
N PRO A 157 -38.12 7.37 3.09
CA PRO A 157 -38.09 7.36 4.55
C PRO A 157 -39.03 6.31 5.15
N ALA A 158 -38.56 5.62 6.18
CA ALA A 158 -39.33 4.69 7.01
C ALA A 158 -40.39 5.43 7.85
N LYS A 159 -41.61 4.88 7.92
CA LYS A 159 -42.64 5.20 8.93
C LYS A 159 -43.40 3.94 9.36
N THR A 160 -43.12 3.52 10.60
CA THR A 160 -44.03 3.07 11.68
C THR A 160 -45.47 2.63 11.36
N GLY A 161 -45.87 1.43 11.83
CA GLY A 161 -47.28 1.10 12.07
C GLY A 161 -47.53 -0.39 12.39
N LEU A 162 -48.23 -0.68 13.49
CA LEU A 162 -48.73 -1.99 13.89
C LEU A 162 -49.91 -2.37 12.97
N ASP A 163 -49.92 -3.55 12.34
CA ASP A 163 -51.00 -3.99 11.45
C ASP A 163 -52.26 -4.41 12.22
N ILE A 164 -53.31 -3.58 12.16
CA ILE A 164 -54.61 -3.80 12.84
C ILE A 164 -55.64 -4.46 11.89
N ASP A 165 -55.39 -4.53 10.58
CA ASP A 165 -56.31 -5.17 9.62
C ASP A 165 -56.26 -6.71 9.63
N ALA A 166 -55.36 -7.32 10.41
CA ALA A 166 -55.42 -8.74 10.75
C ALA A 166 -56.46 -9.06 11.86
N LEU A 167 -57.18 -8.06 12.39
CA LEU A 167 -58.04 -8.22 13.58
C LEU A 167 -59.56 -8.17 13.32
N LEU A 168 -60.08 -7.77 12.15
CA LEU A 168 -61.54 -7.54 12.01
C LEU A 168 -62.22 -7.87 10.65
N GLY A 169 -61.73 -8.81 9.84
CA GLY A 169 -62.47 -9.24 8.64
C GLY A 169 -62.00 -10.51 7.98
#